data_AF-A0A0W0DAE2-F1
#
_entry.id   AF-A0A0W0DAE2-F1
#
_cell.length_a   1.000
_cell.length_b   1.000
_cell.length_c   1.000
_cell.angle_alpha   90.00
_cell.angle_beta   90.00
_cell.angle_gamma   90.00
#
_symmetry.space_group_name_H-M   'P 1'
#
loop_
_entity.id
_entity.type
_entity.pdbx_description
1 polymer ?
#
loop_
_entity_poly.entity_id
_entity_poly.type
_entity_poly.pdbx_seq_one_letter_code
_entity_poly.pdbx_strand_id
1 'polypeptide(L)'
;MTVEKCGIWVLGYGSLIYKPPPHYTHRIPAVIYGFMRRFWQSSVDHRGTPDSPGRVVTLIPHDEIMKTPRFLQDYVKYENHGNPITNLQPNDLHTIGVVYYIPADRADEVREYLDVREQNGYTLHEVEVHLDLTESDSSDQELMAAIHQLPEHETTGKKVLTTNVYIGTVSNEAFVGPETIEQTASVIATNVGPSGTNFDYLRMLCESMASMKTCEETDKYLEHLFKEVNRIRDAL
;
A
#
# COMPACT_ATOMS: atom_id res chain seq x y z
N MET A 1 6.90 -32.78 -19.54
CA MET A 1 6.74 -31.35 -19.86
C MET A 1 6.76 -30.62 -18.53
N THR A 2 7.91 -30.06 -18.17
CA THR A 2 8.02 -29.16 -17.01
C THR A 2 7.26 -27.90 -17.39
N VAL A 3 6.20 -27.57 -16.65
CA VAL A 3 5.56 -26.26 -16.76
C VAL A 3 6.66 -25.23 -16.47
N GLU A 4 6.99 -24.39 -17.45
CA GLU A 4 7.84 -23.23 -17.18
C GLU A 4 7.13 -22.43 -16.10
N LYS A 5 7.71 -22.40 -14.90
CA LYS A 5 7.21 -21.53 -13.85
C LYS A 5 7.48 -20.10 -14.31
N CYS A 6 6.47 -19.25 -14.27
CA CYS A 6 6.65 -17.82 -14.44
C CYS A 6 6.96 -17.18 -13.08
N GLY A 7 7.81 -16.14 -13.08
CA GLY A 7 8.01 -15.30 -11.91
C GLY A 7 6.73 -14.56 -11.53
N ILE A 8 6.75 -13.88 -10.39
CA ILE A 8 5.62 -13.07 -9.91
C ILE A 8 6.00 -11.63 -9.69
N TRP A 9 5.02 -10.76 -9.91
CA TRP A 9 5.04 -9.40 -9.45
C TRP A 9 4.23 -9.27 -8.16
N VAL A 10 4.80 -8.58 -7.18
CA VAL A 10 4.17 -8.32 -5.88
C VAL A 10 4.22 -6.83 -5.59
N LEU A 11 3.06 -6.25 -5.31
CA LEU A 11 2.89 -4.87 -4.94
C LEU A 11 3.04 -4.67 -3.43
N GLY A 12 3.88 -3.73 -3.04
CA GLY A 12 3.99 -3.20 -1.69
C GLY A 12 3.44 -1.77 -1.61
N TYR A 13 2.40 -1.57 -0.80
CA TYR A 13 1.84 -0.25 -0.48
C TYR A 13 1.97 0.12 1.02
N GLY A 14 2.54 -0.80 1.81
CA GLY A 14 2.74 -0.67 3.26
C GLY A 14 4.16 -1.09 3.66
N SER A 15 4.28 -2.01 4.63
CA SER A 15 5.59 -2.44 5.15
C SER A 15 6.53 -3.01 4.08
N LEU A 16 5.99 -3.60 3.01
CA LEU A 16 6.79 -4.10 1.88
C LEU A 16 7.60 -3.00 1.17
N ILE A 17 7.25 -1.72 1.33
CA ILE A 17 8.03 -0.60 0.76
C ILE A 17 9.41 -0.50 1.40
N TYR A 18 9.50 -0.71 2.72
CA TYR A 18 10.73 -0.57 3.52
C TYR A 18 11.31 -1.88 4.05
N LYS A 19 10.52 -2.95 4.05
CA LYS A 19 10.92 -4.31 4.40
C LYS A 19 10.54 -5.22 3.22
N PRO A 20 11.34 -5.24 2.14
CA PRO A 20 11.02 -5.95 0.90
C PRO A 20 10.82 -7.46 1.11
N PRO A 21 10.16 -8.17 0.18
CA PRO A 21 10.17 -9.63 0.17
C PRO A 21 11.60 -10.16 -0.06
N PRO A 22 11.94 -11.38 0.37
CA PRO A 22 13.22 -11.98 0.02
C PRO A 22 13.28 -12.29 -1.49
N HIS A 23 14.50 -12.48 -2.01
CA HIS A 23 14.77 -12.95 -3.39
C HIS A 23 14.25 -12.08 -4.55
N TYR A 24 13.77 -10.87 -4.30
CA TYR A 24 13.43 -9.96 -5.40
C TYR A 24 14.67 -9.60 -6.22
N THR A 25 14.51 -9.49 -7.53
CA THR A 25 15.57 -9.00 -8.43
C THR A 25 15.29 -7.59 -8.91
N HIS A 26 14.03 -7.17 -8.93
CA HIS A 26 13.63 -5.83 -9.36
C HIS A 26 12.70 -5.18 -8.36
N ARG A 27 12.82 -3.86 -8.21
CA ARG A 27 11.98 -3.00 -7.39
C ARG A 27 11.72 -1.72 -8.16
N ILE A 28 10.47 -1.47 -8.51
CA ILE A 28 10.08 -0.34 -9.37
C ILE A 28 8.99 0.46 -8.64
N PRO A 29 9.13 1.78 -8.46
CA PRO A 29 8.04 2.61 -7.99
C PRO A 29 6.82 2.48 -8.91
N ALA A 30 5.62 2.42 -8.31
CA ALA A 30 4.39 2.21 -9.06
C ALA A 30 3.22 2.96 -8.42
N VAL A 31 2.26 3.34 -9.26
CA VAL A 31 1.05 4.04 -8.88
C VAL A 31 -0.14 3.12 -9.11
N ILE A 32 -0.94 2.93 -8.07
CA ILE A 32 -2.12 2.07 -8.09
C ILE A 32 -3.33 2.99 -8.16
N TYR A 33 -4.03 2.98 -9.29
CA TYR A 33 -5.23 3.80 -9.48
C TYR A 33 -6.48 3.07 -8.98
N GLY A 34 -7.50 3.83 -8.57
CA GLY A 34 -8.77 3.26 -8.08
C GLY A 34 -8.73 2.80 -6.64
N PHE A 35 -7.66 3.09 -5.89
CA PHE A 35 -7.53 2.72 -4.48
C PHE A 35 -7.04 3.90 -3.64
N MET A 36 -7.58 4.01 -2.43
CA MET A 36 -7.02 4.85 -1.37
C MET A 36 -6.40 3.97 -0.27
N ARG A 37 -5.30 4.45 0.33
CA ARG A 37 -4.62 3.77 1.44
C ARG A 37 -5.10 4.31 2.78
N ARG A 38 -5.47 3.44 3.72
CA ARG A 38 -5.88 3.84 5.08
C ARG A 38 -5.31 2.91 6.15
N PHE A 39 -5.02 3.47 7.33
CA PHE A 39 -4.66 2.71 8.54
C PHE A 39 -5.88 2.06 9.21
N TRP A 40 -6.74 1.42 8.42
CA TRP A 40 -8.01 0.84 8.86
C TRP A 40 -7.97 -0.68 9.00
N GLN A 41 -6.78 -1.25 9.10
CA GLN A 41 -6.57 -2.65 9.40
C GLN A 41 -5.96 -2.79 10.79
N SER A 42 -6.59 -3.54 11.67
CA SER A 42 -6.04 -3.85 13.00
C SER A 42 -4.85 -4.82 12.90
N SER A 43 -3.88 -4.67 13.80
CA SER A 43 -2.74 -5.58 13.91
C SER A 43 -2.58 -6.06 15.34
N VAL A 44 -2.75 -7.36 15.56
CA VAL A 44 -2.70 -7.99 16.89
C VAL A 44 -1.42 -8.80 17.13
N ASP A 45 -0.58 -8.96 16.11
CA ASP A 45 0.57 -9.86 16.06
C ASP A 45 1.89 -9.16 15.68
N HIS A 46 1.81 -7.98 15.04
CA HIS A 46 2.97 -7.22 14.61
C HIS A 46 3.12 -5.90 15.35
N ARG A 47 2.12 -5.02 15.22
CA ARG A 47 2.19 -3.62 15.69
C ARG A 47 1.27 -3.33 16.89
N GLY A 48 0.63 -4.35 17.41
CA GLY A 48 -0.10 -4.34 18.67
C GLY A 48 -0.14 -5.73 19.27
N THR A 49 -1.09 -5.93 20.18
CA THR A 49 -1.39 -7.21 20.83
C THR A 49 -2.89 -7.53 20.68
N PRO A 50 -3.35 -8.74 21.01
CA PRO A 50 -4.79 -9.02 21.02
C PRO A 50 -5.60 -8.09 21.94
N ASP A 51 -5.03 -7.72 23.10
CA ASP A 51 -5.67 -6.81 24.07
C ASP A 51 -5.53 -5.32 23.71
N SER A 52 -4.55 -4.98 22.88
CA SER A 52 -4.30 -3.61 22.42
C SER A 52 -3.86 -3.62 20.95
N PRO A 53 -4.81 -3.82 20.01
CA PRO A 53 -4.50 -3.95 18.59
C PRO A 53 -3.96 -2.64 18.02
N GLY A 54 -2.90 -2.73 17.22
CA GLY A 54 -2.38 -1.60 16.45
C GLY A 54 -3.25 -1.28 15.24
N ARG A 55 -2.75 -0.37 14.40
CA ARG A 55 -3.27 -0.01 13.08
C ARG A 55 -2.18 -0.14 12.04
N VAL A 56 -2.49 -0.82 10.95
CA VAL A 56 -1.64 -0.97 9.76
C VAL A 56 -2.46 -0.62 8.52
N VAL A 57 -1.79 -0.47 7.38
CA VAL A 57 -2.42 0.01 6.14
C VAL A 57 -3.14 -1.11 5.40
N THR A 58 -4.28 -0.78 4.81
CA THR A 58 -4.94 -1.55 3.75
C THR A 58 -5.29 -0.63 2.57
N LEU A 59 -5.69 -1.22 1.44
CA LEU A 59 -6.23 -0.51 0.28
C LEU A 59 -7.74 -0.64 0.22
N ILE A 60 -8.43 0.45 -0.05
CA ILE A 60 -9.89 0.48 -0.20
C ILE A 60 -10.20 0.81 -1.66
N PRO A 61 -10.86 -0.10 -2.40
CA PRO A 61 -11.17 0.12 -3.80
C PRO A 61 -12.27 1.18 -3.97
N HIS A 62 -12.23 1.85 -5.12
CA HIS A 62 -13.18 2.88 -5.56
C HIS A 62 -14.64 2.48 -5.33
N ASP A 63 -15.02 1.26 -5.72
CA ASP A 63 -16.38 0.75 -5.56
C ASP A 63 -16.87 0.79 -4.10
N GLU A 64 -16.01 0.44 -3.14
CA GLU A 64 -16.36 0.45 -1.72
C GLU A 64 -16.46 1.89 -1.18
N ILE A 65 -15.63 2.80 -1.70
CA ILE A 65 -15.68 4.23 -1.37
C ILE A 65 -17.00 4.84 -1.85
N MET A 66 -17.42 4.51 -3.07
CA MET A 66 -18.66 5.00 -3.67
C MET A 66 -19.91 4.40 -3.01
N LYS A 67 -19.86 3.15 -2.56
CA LYS A 67 -20.96 2.51 -1.82
C LYS A 67 -21.12 3.04 -0.39
N THR A 68 -20.04 3.56 0.21
CA THR A 68 -20.01 3.90 1.64
C THR A 68 -19.82 5.41 1.84
N PRO A 69 -20.88 6.18 2.15
CA PRO A 69 -20.79 7.65 2.26
C PRO A 69 -19.71 8.16 3.22
N ARG A 70 -19.43 7.42 4.31
CA ARG A 70 -18.37 7.78 5.27
C ARG A 70 -16.96 7.62 4.70
N PHE A 71 -16.73 6.69 3.77
CA PHE A 71 -15.45 6.55 3.09
C PHE A 71 -15.22 7.71 2.13
N LEU A 72 -16.25 8.10 1.37
CA LEU A 72 -16.19 9.28 0.51
C LEU A 72 -15.96 10.57 1.31
N GLN A 73 -16.60 10.73 2.46
CA GLN A 73 -16.37 11.88 3.36
C GLN A 73 -14.91 11.94 3.86
N ASP A 74 -14.34 10.78 4.19
CA ASP A 74 -12.94 10.69 4.61
C ASP A 74 -11.97 11.08 3.47
N TYR A 75 -12.19 10.52 2.28
CA TYR A 75 -11.47 10.91 1.06
C TYR A 75 -11.55 12.43 0.81
N VAL A 76 -12.76 12.99 0.84
CA VAL A 76 -12.98 14.43 0.65
C VAL A 76 -12.18 15.25 1.64
N LYS A 77 -12.19 14.84 2.91
CA LYS A 77 -11.54 15.58 4.00
C LYS A 77 -10.02 15.61 3.85
N TYR A 78 -9.40 14.49 3.47
CA TYR A 78 -7.94 14.34 3.56
C TYR A 78 -7.21 14.37 2.22
N GLU A 79 -7.86 13.98 1.13
CA GLU A 79 -7.24 13.88 -0.19
C GLU A 79 -7.86 14.86 -1.20
N ASN A 80 -9.13 15.23 -1.06
CA ASN A 80 -9.76 16.23 -1.94
C ASN A 80 -9.79 17.67 -1.37
N HIS A 81 -8.93 17.98 -0.40
CA HIS A 81 -8.83 19.31 0.24
C HIS A 81 -10.15 19.85 0.82
N GLY A 82 -11.06 18.97 1.24
CA GLY A 82 -12.38 19.34 1.73
C GLY A 82 -13.37 19.77 0.64
N ASN A 83 -12.97 19.72 -0.63
CA ASN A 83 -13.86 20.05 -1.75
C ASN A 83 -14.89 18.92 -1.93
N PRO A 84 -16.19 19.21 -1.88
CA PRO A 84 -17.21 18.18 -2.08
C PRO A 84 -17.09 17.54 -3.47
N ILE A 85 -17.19 16.21 -3.53
CA ILE A 85 -17.27 15.45 -4.78
C ILE A 85 -18.37 14.39 -4.64
N THR A 86 -19.14 14.19 -5.71
CA THR A 86 -20.24 13.21 -5.75
C THR A 86 -20.03 12.13 -6.80
N ASN A 87 -19.12 12.35 -7.75
CA ASN A 87 -18.82 11.44 -8.84
C ASN A 87 -17.31 11.22 -8.96
N LEU A 88 -16.70 10.73 -7.88
CA LEU A 88 -15.31 10.32 -7.86
C LEU A 88 -15.09 9.24 -8.93
N GLN A 89 -14.10 9.39 -9.79
CA GLN A 89 -13.70 8.37 -10.77
C GLN A 89 -12.55 7.53 -10.22
N PRO A 90 -12.37 6.28 -10.68
CA PRO A 90 -11.24 5.45 -10.26
C PRO A 90 -9.89 6.15 -10.47
N ASN A 91 -9.71 6.88 -11.57
CA ASN A 91 -8.45 7.58 -11.88
C ASN A 91 -8.17 8.81 -11.00
N ASP A 92 -9.17 9.30 -10.25
CA ASP A 92 -8.96 10.37 -9.26
C ASP A 92 -8.27 9.81 -8.01
N LEU A 93 -8.43 8.51 -7.75
CA LEU A 93 -7.79 7.79 -6.66
C LEU A 93 -6.44 7.24 -7.11
N HIS A 94 -5.38 7.58 -6.40
CA HIS A 94 -4.06 7.03 -6.64
C HIS A 94 -3.35 6.75 -5.31
N THR A 95 -2.70 5.60 -5.24
CA THR A 95 -1.82 5.24 -4.12
C THR A 95 -0.43 4.91 -4.66
N ILE A 96 0.59 5.57 -4.13
CA ILE A 96 1.99 5.27 -4.46
C ILE A 96 2.44 4.04 -3.66
N GLY A 97 3.08 3.11 -4.36
CA GLY A 97 3.74 1.93 -3.81
C GLY A 97 4.96 1.53 -4.64
N VAL A 98 5.36 0.26 -4.51
CA VAL A 98 6.45 -0.33 -5.30
C VAL A 98 6.07 -1.73 -5.72
N VAL A 99 6.45 -2.14 -6.92
CA VAL A 99 6.35 -3.54 -7.36
C VAL A 99 7.70 -4.22 -7.29
N TYR A 100 7.68 -5.48 -6.86
CA TYR A 100 8.83 -6.37 -6.81
C TYR A 100 8.65 -7.50 -7.80
N TYR A 101 9.69 -7.81 -8.58
CA TYR A 101 9.73 -9.04 -9.35
C TYR A 101 10.46 -10.12 -8.57
N ILE A 102 9.83 -11.29 -8.47
CA ILE A 102 10.39 -12.50 -7.88
C ILE A 102 10.58 -13.53 -9.01
N PRO A 103 11.80 -14.03 -9.22
CA PRO A 103 12.08 -15.09 -10.19
C PRO A 103 11.25 -16.36 -9.96
N ALA A 104 10.99 -17.08 -11.04
CA ALA A 104 10.15 -18.28 -11.06
C ALA A 104 10.60 -19.40 -10.10
N ASP A 105 11.90 -19.57 -9.88
CA ASP A 105 12.48 -20.56 -8.99
C ASP A 105 12.31 -20.21 -7.50
N ARG A 106 11.96 -18.95 -7.20
CA ARG A 106 11.72 -18.41 -5.85
C ARG A 106 10.27 -18.00 -5.58
N ALA A 107 9.43 -17.96 -6.61
CA ALA A 107 8.06 -17.46 -6.52
C ALA A 107 7.23 -18.20 -5.45
N ASP A 108 7.32 -19.53 -5.36
CA ASP A 108 6.55 -20.31 -4.38
C ASP A 108 7.02 -20.05 -2.94
N GLU A 109 8.35 -20.01 -2.70
CA GLU A 109 8.95 -19.68 -1.40
C GLU A 109 8.52 -18.29 -0.92
N VAL A 110 8.48 -17.31 -1.83
CA VAL A 110 8.06 -15.94 -1.49
C VAL A 110 6.56 -15.86 -1.26
N ARG A 111 5.71 -16.58 -2.02
CA ARG A 111 4.26 -16.64 -1.74
C ARG A 111 3.98 -17.18 -0.35
N GLU A 112 4.60 -18.30 0.02
CA GLU A 112 4.44 -18.87 1.37
C GLU A 112 4.91 -17.90 2.46
N TYR A 113 6.05 -17.22 2.25
CA TYR A 113 6.52 -16.18 3.16
C TYR A 113 5.52 -15.02 3.31
N LEU A 114 4.94 -14.55 2.20
CA LEU A 114 3.96 -13.46 2.21
C LEU A 114 2.63 -13.87 2.83
N ASP A 115 2.17 -15.10 2.61
CA ASP A 115 0.96 -15.64 3.23
C ASP A 115 1.08 -15.73 4.76
N VAL A 116 2.28 -15.97 5.27
CA VAL A 116 2.57 -15.93 6.72
C VAL A 116 2.72 -14.49 7.24
N ARG A 117 3.31 -13.61 6.44
CA ARG A 117 3.55 -12.22 6.84
C ARG A 117 2.26 -11.39 6.85
N GLU A 118 1.38 -11.62 5.89
CA GLU A 118 0.14 -10.87 5.70
C GLU A 118 -1.05 -11.65 6.31
N GLN A 119 -0.83 -12.24 7.49
CA GLN A 119 -1.87 -12.89 8.29
C GLN A 119 -2.88 -11.87 8.85
N ASN A 120 -3.93 -12.35 9.50
CA ASN A 120 -5.07 -11.54 10.01
C ASN A 120 -5.96 -10.93 8.92
N GLY A 121 -6.23 -11.74 7.89
CA GLY A 121 -7.34 -11.52 6.97
C GLY A 121 -7.05 -10.62 5.78
N TYR A 122 -5.78 -10.35 5.49
CA TYR A 122 -5.43 -9.98 4.12
C TYR A 122 -5.70 -11.16 3.19
N THR A 123 -6.14 -10.84 2.00
CA THR A 123 -6.39 -11.81 0.92
C THR A 123 -5.61 -11.37 -0.31
N LEU A 124 -5.23 -12.33 -1.16
CA LEU A 124 -4.48 -12.07 -2.38
C LEU A 124 -5.42 -11.60 -3.50
N HIS A 125 -5.07 -10.50 -4.17
CA HIS A 125 -5.78 -9.94 -5.32
C HIS A 125 -4.78 -9.65 -6.44
N GLU A 126 -5.30 -9.51 -7.67
CA GLU A 126 -4.55 -8.99 -8.80
C GLU A 126 -5.05 -7.57 -9.12
N VAL A 127 -4.11 -6.65 -9.31
CA VAL A 127 -4.40 -5.24 -9.64
C VAL A 127 -3.48 -4.75 -10.75
N GLU A 128 -3.93 -3.75 -11.48
CA GLU A 128 -3.11 -3.02 -12.44
C GLU A 128 -2.42 -1.84 -11.76
N VAL A 129 -1.15 -1.62 -12.10
CA VAL A 129 -0.36 -0.48 -11.63
C VAL A 129 0.37 0.19 -12.77
N HIS A 130 0.56 1.49 -12.65
CA HIS A 130 1.33 2.29 -13.59
C HIS A 130 2.76 2.43 -13.08
N LEU A 131 3.73 1.95 -13.85
CA LEU A 131 5.15 2.00 -13.48
C LEU A 131 5.68 3.44 -13.58
N ASP A 132 6.38 3.89 -12.56
CA ASP A 132 7.15 5.13 -12.58
C ASP A 132 8.62 4.79 -12.89
N LEU A 133 9.01 5.07 -14.14
CA LEU A 133 10.33 4.74 -14.70
C LEU A 133 11.29 5.93 -14.69
N THR A 134 10.91 7.05 -14.05
CA THR A 134 11.64 8.34 -14.11
C THR A 134 13.08 8.26 -13.62
N GLU A 135 13.39 7.38 -12.67
CA GLU A 135 14.76 7.08 -12.23
C GLU A 135 15.14 5.61 -12.42
N SER A 136 14.60 4.94 -13.43
CA SER A 136 15.02 3.56 -13.74
C SER A 136 16.44 3.53 -14.32
N ASP A 137 17.46 3.69 -13.47
CA ASP A 137 18.87 3.34 -13.73
C ASP A 137 19.05 1.81 -13.77
N SER A 138 18.08 1.10 -14.34
CA SER A 138 18.16 -0.35 -14.54
C SER A 138 19.16 -0.62 -15.64
N SER A 139 20.39 -0.98 -15.24
CA SER A 139 21.38 -1.58 -16.16
C SER A 139 20.93 -2.93 -16.74
N ASP A 140 19.82 -3.49 -16.24
CA ASP A 140 19.20 -4.71 -16.74
C ASP A 140 18.42 -4.43 -18.02
N GLN A 141 19.05 -4.74 -19.16
CA GLN A 141 18.49 -4.56 -20.49
C GLN A 141 17.30 -5.50 -20.76
N GLU A 142 17.28 -6.67 -20.15
CA GLU A 142 16.22 -7.67 -20.35
C GLU A 142 14.94 -7.23 -19.65
N LEU A 143 15.05 -6.76 -18.40
CA LEU A 143 13.93 -6.13 -17.70
C LEU A 143 13.36 -4.95 -18.48
N MET A 144 14.22 -4.04 -18.94
CA MET A 144 13.77 -2.85 -19.67
C MET A 144 13.08 -3.24 -20.99
N ALA A 145 13.57 -4.26 -21.68
CA ALA A 145 12.92 -4.80 -22.87
C ALA A 145 11.54 -5.39 -22.55
N ALA A 146 11.38 -6.10 -21.43
CA ALA A 146 10.09 -6.62 -20.98
C ALA A 146 9.12 -5.50 -20.60
N ILE A 147 9.58 -4.49 -19.84
CA ILE A 147 8.78 -3.31 -19.47
C ILE A 147 8.32 -2.55 -20.71
N HIS A 148 9.16 -2.40 -21.74
CA HIS A 148 8.78 -1.73 -22.97
C HIS A 148 7.66 -2.44 -23.75
N GLN A 149 7.52 -3.76 -23.59
CA GLN A 149 6.44 -4.53 -24.19
C GLN A 149 5.11 -4.42 -23.43
N LEU A 150 5.13 -3.90 -22.20
CA LEU A 150 3.90 -3.66 -21.45
C LEU A 150 3.01 -2.64 -22.17
N PRO A 151 1.67 -2.79 -22.07
CA PRO A 151 0.74 -1.82 -22.61
C PRO A 151 0.95 -0.44 -21.96
N GLU A 152 0.69 0.61 -22.71
CA GLU A 152 0.68 1.99 -22.21
C GLU A 152 -0.76 2.41 -21.92
N HIS A 153 -0.97 3.03 -20.76
CA HIS A 153 -2.27 3.57 -20.41
C HIS A 153 -2.56 4.83 -21.22
N GLU A 154 -3.71 4.89 -21.89
CA GLU A 154 -4.06 5.96 -22.84
C GLU A 154 -3.99 7.38 -22.24
N THR A 155 -4.38 7.53 -20.97
CA THR A 155 -4.42 8.85 -20.30
C THR A 155 -3.09 9.29 -19.69
N THR A 156 -2.34 8.36 -19.08
CA THR A 156 -1.14 8.71 -18.30
C THR A 156 0.14 8.52 -19.12
N GLY A 157 0.08 7.76 -20.23
CA GLY A 157 1.23 7.36 -21.02
C GLY A 157 2.19 6.41 -20.30
N LYS A 158 1.84 5.95 -19.08
CA LYS A 158 2.70 5.06 -18.27
C LYS A 158 2.50 3.60 -18.68
N LYS A 159 3.56 2.80 -18.49
CA LYS A 159 3.49 1.34 -18.67
C LYS A 159 2.63 0.71 -17.57
N VAL A 160 1.70 -0.16 -17.97
CA VAL A 160 0.76 -0.83 -17.06
C VAL A 160 1.21 -2.26 -16.81
N LEU A 161 1.25 -2.65 -15.54
CA LEU A 161 1.63 -3.99 -15.09
C LEU A 161 0.54 -4.58 -14.21
N THR A 162 0.13 -5.82 -14.49
CA THR A 162 -0.69 -6.62 -13.57
C THR A 162 0.20 -7.25 -12.51
N THR A 163 -0.14 -7.07 -11.24
CA THR A 163 0.66 -7.51 -10.08
C THR A 163 -0.23 -8.07 -8.98
N ASN A 164 0.33 -8.97 -8.17
CA ASN A 164 -0.34 -9.48 -6.97
C ASN A 164 -0.25 -8.45 -5.85
N VAL A 165 -1.29 -8.38 -5.02
CA VAL A 165 -1.35 -7.50 -3.85
C VAL A 165 -2.15 -8.16 -2.73
N TYR A 166 -1.70 -7.98 -1.49
CA TYR A 166 -2.44 -8.43 -0.30
C TYR A 166 -3.32 -7.29 0.19
N ILE A 167 -4.63 -7.48 0.29
CA ILE A 167 -5.59 -6.45 0.75
C ILE A 167 -6.45 -7.01 1.89
N GLY A 168 -6.50 -6.28 3.00
CA GLY A 168 -7.47 -6.49 4.08
C GLY A 168 -8.78 -5.84 3.65
N THR A 169 -9.70 -6.65 3.12
CA THR A 169 -10.96 -6.16 2.54
C THR A 169 -11.86 -5.53 3.60
N VAL A 170 -12.82 -4.72 3.18
CA VAL A 170 -13.81 -4.09 4.09
C VAL A 170 -14.68 -5.10 4.85
N SER A 171 -14.75 -6.35 4.34
CA SER A 171 -15.44 -7.48 4.95
C SER A 171 -14.58 -8.27 5.94
N ASN A 172 -13.29 -7.93 6.07
CA ASN A 172 -12.35 -8.63 6.94
C ASN A 172 -12.66 -8.35 8.42
N GLU A 173 -12.51 -9.35 9.29
CA GLU A 173 -12.71 -9.25 10.75
C GLU A 173 -11.78 -8.23 11.40
N ALA A 174 -10.57 -8.07 10.83
CA ALA A 174 -9.60 -7.13 11.34
C ALA A 174 -9.74 -5.71 10.71
N PHE A 175 -10.71 -5.48 9.82
CA PHE A 175 -11.02 -4.14 9.31
C PHE A 175 -11.75 -3.30 10.36
N VAL A 176 -11.25 -2.11 10.67
CA VAL A 176 -11.78 -1.20 11.71
C VAL A 176 -12.33 0.11 11.14
N GLY A 177 -12.30 0.25 9.81
CA GLY A 177 -12.76 1.45 9.12
C GLY A 177 -14.29 1.59 9.10
N PRO A 178 -14.82 2.82 8.93
CA PRO A 178 -14.08 4.08 8.90
C PRO A 178 -13.70 4.53 10.32
N GLU A 179 -12.45 4.92 10.51
CA GLU A 179 -11.91 5.44 11.77
C GLU A 179 -11.27 6.81 11.52
N THR A 180 -11.50 7.79 12.40
CA THR A 180 -10.95 9.13 12.19
C THR A 180 -9.43 9.15 12.39
N ILE A 181 -8.75 10.17 11.85
CA ILE A 181 -7.31 10.33 12.08
C ILE A 181 -7.01 10.46 13.58
N GLU A 182 -7.85 11.12 14.37
CA GLU A 182 -7.63 11.30 15.81
C GLU A 182 -7.69 9.96 16.57
N GLN A 183 -8.67 9.11 16.24
CA GLN A 183 -8.80 7.76 16.79
C GLN A 183 -7.62 6.87 16.37
N THR A 184 -7.34 6.84 15.06
CA THR A 184 -6.23 6.07 14.49
C THR A 184 -4.89 6.51 15.10
N ALA A 185 -4.68 7.82 15.25
CA ALA A 185 -3.45 8.40 15.76
C ALA A 185 -3.24 8.08 17.25
N SER A 186 -4.30 8.10 18.05
CA SER A 186 -4.22 7.73 19.47
C SER A 186 -3.74 6.29 19.66
N VAL A 187 -4.23 5.36 18.82
CA VAL A 187 -3.77 3.96 18.81
C VAL A 187 -2.32 3.86 18.35
N ILE A 188 -1.97 4.48 17.22
CA ILE A 188 -0.60 4.41 16.68
C ILE A 188 0.43 5.03 17.64
N ALA A 189 0.05 6.10 18.34
CA ALA A 189 0.94 6.80 19.26
C ALA A 189 1.40 5.94 20.44
N THR A 190 0.57 4.98 20.88
CA THR A 190 0.74 4.26 22.16
C THR A 190 0.96 2.77 22.01
N ASN A 191 0.43 2.13 20.96
CA ASN A 191 0.45 0.67 20.84
C ASN A 191 1.81 0.14 20.36
N VAL A 192 2.16 -1.05 20.87
CA VAL A 192 3.41 -1.77 20.58
C VAL A 192 3.09 -3.24 20.41
N GLY A 193 3.71 -3.88 19.42
CA GLY A 193 3.63 -5.32 19.22
C GLY A 193 5.00 -5.97 19.09
N PRO A 194 5.05 -7.29 18.81
CA PRO A 194 6.30 -8.04 18.65
C PRO A 194 7.26 -7.49 17.59
N SER A 195 6.74 -6.78 16.57
CA SER A 195 7.55 -6.17 15.50
C SER A 195 7.97 -4.72 15.80
N GLY A 196 7.78 -4.25 17.03
CA GLY A 196 8.11 -2.90 17.49
C GLY A 196 6.88 -2.00 17.64
N THR A 197 7.13 -0.70 17.80
CA THR A 197 6.04 0.27 18.03
C THR A 197 5.17 0.42 16.79
N ASN A 198 3.90 0.75 16.99
CA ASN A 198 3.03 1.09 15.87
C ASN A 198 3.48 2.40 15.20
N PHE A 199 4.01 3.35 15.98
CA PHE A 199 4.62 4.57 15.47
C PHE A 199 5.77 4.29 14.49
N ASP A 200 6.64 3.33 14.78
CA ASP A 200 7.73 2.96 13.86
C ASP A 200 7.20 2.46 12.51
N TYR A 201 6.06 1.76 12.48
CA TYR A 201 5.43 1.37 11.22
C TYR A 201 5.10 2.59 10.37
N LEU A 202 4.39 3.56 10.96
CA LEU A 202 3.96 4.78 10.27
C LEU A 202 5.17 5.62 9.85
N ARG A 203 6.12 5.83 10.76
CA ARG A 203 7.34 6.60 10.49
C ARG A 203 8.16 6.02 9.35
N MET A 204 8.46 4.72 9.38
CA MET A 204 9.22 4.06 8.32
C MET A 204 8.50 4.10 6.97
N LEU A 205 7.16 3.99 6.98
CA LEU A 205 6.35 4.15 5.78
C LEU A 205 6.50 5.57 5.22
N CYS A 206 6.24 6.60 6.02
CA CYS A 206 6.35 8.01 5.60
C CYS A 206 7.76 8.37 5.11
N GLU A 207 8.81 7.95 5.83
CA GLU A 207 10.21 8.16 5.43
C GLU A 207 10.51 7.51 4.07
N SER A 208 10.04 6.28 3.88
CA SER A 208 10.28 5.56 2.62
C SER A 208 9.50 6.16 1.47
N MET A 209 8.26 6.61 1.70
CA MET A 209 7.46 7.35 0.72
C MET A 209 8.14 8.66 0.32
N ALA A 210 8.65 9.43 1.28
CA ALA A 210 9.36 10.68 1.01
C ALA A 210 10.70 10.47 0.28
N SER A 211 11.35 9.32 0.47
CA SER A 211 12.58 8.96 -0.24
C SER A 211 12.35 8.48 -1.68
N MET A 212 11.13 8.06 -2.01
CA MET A 212 10.77 7.70 -3.37
C MET A 212 10.56 8.97 -4.17
N LYS A 213 11.36 9.15 -5.22
CA LYS A 213 11.13 10.19 -6.20
C LYS A 213 10.10 9.68 -7.18
N THR A 214 8.84 10.09 -6.99
CA THR A 214 7.76 9.83 -7.93
C THR A 214 7.30 11.15 -8.53
N CYS A 215 6.73 11.11 -9.73
CA CYS A 215 6.09 12.29 -10.32
C CYS A 215 4.69 12.59 -9.76
N GLU A 216 4.16 11.70 -8.91
CA GLU A 216 2.86 11.85 -8.25
C GLU A 216 2.92 12.72 -7.00
N GLU A 217 1.76 13.29 -6.63
CA GLU A 217 1.61 14.02 -5.38
C GLU A 217 1.78 13.11 -4.16
N THR A 218 2.28 13.70 -3.08
CA THR A 218 2.43 13.05 -1.77
C THR A 218 1.08 12.61 -1.19
N ASP A 219 1.06 11.46 -0.50
CA ASP A 219 -0.11 10.95 0.21
C ASP A 219 -0.49 11.88 1.40
N LYS A 220 -1.52 12.70 1.17
CA LYS A 220 -1.99 13.71 2.14
C LYS A 220 -2.58 13.09 3.40
N TYR A 221 -3.25 11.96 3.28
CA TYR A 221 -3.76 11.23 4.45
C TYR A 221 -2.62 10.82 5.40
N LEU A 222 -1.52 10.28 4.86
CA LEU A 222 -0.34 9.95 5.66
C LEU A 222 0.30 11.17 6.29
N GLU A 223 0.40 12.31 5.59
CA GLU A 223 0.90 13.57 6.17
C GLU A 223 0.07 14.03 7.37
N HIS A 224 -1.26 14.04 7.22
CA HIS A 224 -2.18 14.41 8.29
C HIS A 224 -2.08 13.45 9.49
N LEU A 225 -2.04 12.14 9.23
CA LEU A 225 -1.92 11.12 10.27
C LEU A 225 -0.59 11.21 11.01
N PHE A 226 0.52 11.37 10.29
CA PHE A 226 1.85 11.52 10.88
C PHE A 226 1.94 12.75 11.77
N LYS A 227 1.38 13.88 11.34
CA LYS A 227 1.31 15.10 12.14
C LYS A 227 0.52 14.90 13.43
N GLU A 228 -0.65 14.26 13.35
CA GLU A 228 -1.50 14.04 14.52
C GLU A 228 -0.88 13.05 15.52
N VAL A 229 -0.25 11.97 15.03
CA VAL A 229 0.45 11.02 15.90
C VAL A 229 1.59 11.69 16.67
N ASN A 230 2.40 12.52 16.00
CA ASN A 230 3.47 13.26 16.69
C ASN A 230 2.91 14.25 17.71
N ARG A 231 1.82 14.97 17.39
CA ARG A 231 1.14 15.87 18.33
C ARG A 231 0.70 15.14 19.61
N ILE A 232 0.15 13.93 19.47
CA ILE A 232 -0.25 13.12 20.63
C ILE A 232 0.97 12.64 21.40
N ARG A 233 2.00 12.14 20.72
CA ARG A 233 3.24 11.62 21.35
C ARG A 233 4.02 12.69 22.11
N ASP A 234 4.05 13.92 21.61
CA ASP A 234 4.71 15.06 22.28
C ASP A 234 3.97 15.50 23.56
N ALA A 235 2.72 15.08 23.73
CA ALA A 235 1.87 15.39 24.88
C ALA A 235 1.81 14.26 25.94
N LEU A 236 2.43 13.10 25.68
CA LEU A 236 2.53 11.95 26.59
C LEU A 236 3.77 12.06 27.50
#